data_AF-A0A383WF10-F1
#
_entry.id   AF-A0A383WF10-F1
#
_cell.length_a   1.000
_cell.length_b   1.000
_cell.length_c   1.000
_cell.angle_alpha   90.00
_cell.angle_beta   90.00
_cell.angle_gamma   90.00
#
_symmetry.space_group_name_H-M   'P 1'
#
loop_
_entity.id
_entity.type
_entity.pdbx_description
1 polymer ?
#
loop_
_entity_poly.entity_id
_entity_poly.type
_entity_poly.pdbx_seq_one_letter_code
_entity_poly.pdbx_strand_id
1 'polypeptide(L)'
;MQQEQQQVPRKLRVLCLHSWRTSGAIFMQQFRRSNLDVALADLIEFVFITAPMPASGPIPADVAGTFEGPYYEWFTTEKAQDGQELVFTYHHILESEAFIMAKIRELGPFDGICGFSQGGAMASIMVALQRAGLALQDVPPFKFALFFGSVLTTHPRYLPAFKERVAVPSCHIIGHKDYVKEHAIALVRNFEAPIVIMHSRGHIVPPLLREHLSVLRAFLIAMRDLPPQQAHVQERQQQQLPAAAGGSSKLDPLDPPQPIWETEAEQVKQQINGKQQQQQQAAAAREKELQQLEQQQEQQRRQQYVQRVKLSGKIPGGYQAKL
;
A
#
# COMPACT_ATOMS: atom_id res chain seq x y z
N MET A 1 36.25 15.79 -35.09
CA MET A 1 35.77 15.16 -33.84
C MET A 1 34.50 15.89 -33.42
N GLN A 2 33.33 15.33 -33.71
CA GLN A 2 32.08 15.85 -33.17
C GLN A 2 32.04 15.44 -31.70
N GLN A 3 32.03 16.41 -30.79
CA GLN A 3 31.76 16.15 -29.39
C GLN A 3 30.32 15.67 -29.29
N GLU A 4 30.12 14.40 -28.95
CA GLU A 4 28.82 13.93 -28.47
C GLU A 4 28.47 14.77 -27.25
N GLN A 5 27.52 15.70 -27.42
CA GLN A 5 26.87 16.33 -26.30
C GLN A 5 26.16 15.21 -25.55
N GLN A 6 26.75 14.75 -24.44
CA GLN A 6 26.08 13.83 -23.51
C GLN A 6 24.81 14.53 -23.04
N GLN A 7 23.68 14.21 -23.66
CA GLN A 7 22.38 14.65 -23.19
C GLN A 7 22.19 14.05 -21.79
N VAL A 8 22.04 14.93 -20.80
CA VAL A 8 21.71 14.51 -19.44
C VAL A 8 20.42 13.68 -19.51
N PRO A 9 20.43 12.41 -19.05
CA PRO A 9 19.25 11.57 -19.10
C PRO A 9 18.07 12.26 -18.40
N ARG A 10 16.89 12.29 -19.04
CA ARG A 10 15.75 12.95 -18.42
C ARG A 10 15.33 12.23 -17.13
N LYS A 11 14.81 13.00 -16.17
CA LYS A 11 14.21 12.45 -14.96
C LYS A 11 12.84 11.84 -15.26
N LEU A 12 12.51 10.77 -14.54
CA LEU A 12 11.18 10.17 -14.49
C LEU A 12 10.24 11.10 -13.73
N ARG A 13 9.06 11.39 -14.27
CA ARG A 13 8.05 12.18 -13.56
C ARG A 13 7.09 11.25 -12.83
N VAL A 14 6.94 11.42 -11.52
CA VAL A 14 6.17 10.51 -10.66
C VAL A 14 5.09 11.25 -9.88
N LEU A 15 3.83 10.92 -10.15
CA LEU A 15 2.69 11.43 -9.39
C LEU A 15 2.64 10.78 -8.00
N CYS A 16 2.53 11.56 -6.93
CA CYS A 16 2.62 11.08 -5.55
C CYS A 16 1.33 11.33 -4.76
N LEU A 17 0.74 10.26 -4.23
CA LEU A 17 -0.52 10.26 -3.47
C LEU A 17 -0.27 9.96 -1.98
N HIS A 18 -0.66 10.89 -1.11
CA HIS A 18 -0.36 10.84 0.33
C HIS A 18 -1.22 9.83 1.11
N SER A 19 -0.80 9.53 2.35
CA SER A 19 -1.50 8.64 3.29
C SER A 19 -2.81 9.24 3.82
N TRP A 20 -3.64 8.40 4.46
CA TRP A 20 -4.83 8.83 5.19
C TRP A 20 -4.52 9.96 6.18
N ARG A 21 -5.39 10.99 6.19
CA ARG A 21 -5.32 12.17 7.08
C ARG A 21 -3.95 12.85 7.07
N THR A 22 -3.36 12.96 5.88
CA THR A 22 -2.14 13.74 5.62
C THR A 22 -2.39 14.68 4.43
N SER A 23 -1.36 15.18 3.76
CA SER A 23 -1.49 16.05 2.58
C SER A 23 -0.31 15.84 1.64
N GLY A 24 -0.37 16.40 0.43
CA GLY A 24 0.76 16.37 -0.50
C GLY A 24 2.02 17.01 0.09
N ALA A 25 1.86 18.10 0.84
CA ALA A 25 2.96 18.77 1.54
C ALA A 25 3.57 17.89 2.64
N ILE A 26 2.74 17.20 3.43
CA ILE A 26 3.20 16.26 4.45
C ILE A 26 3.94 15.08 3.80
N PHE A 27 3.43 14.55 2.68
CA PHE A 27 4.09 13.43 2.00
C PHE A 27 5.44 13.83 1.42
N MET A 28 5.56 15.04 0.86
CA MET A 28 6.85 15.63 0.47
C MET A 28 7.80 15.73 1.68
N GLN A 29 7.31 16.15 2.85
CA GLN A 29 8.12 16.22 4.06
C GLN A 29 8.56 14.83 4.56
N GLN A 30 7.73 13.80 4.40
CA GLN A 30 8.09 12.40 4.71
C GLN A 30 9.23 11.89 3.79
N PHE A 31 9.21 12.25 2.50
CA PHE A 31 10.32 11.99 1.58
C PHE A 31 11.61 12.70 1.99
N ARG A 32 11.51 13.99 2.38
CA ARG A 32 12.65 14.76 2.91
C ARG A 32 13.26 14.13 4.16
N ARG A 33 12.41 13.75 5.13
CA ARG A 33 12.84 13.11 6.39
C ARG A 33 13.47 11.73 6.19
N SER A 34 13.12 11.04 5.11
CA SER A 34 13.74 9.77 4.72
C SER A 34 14.95 9.94 3.79
N ASN A 35 15.29 11.17 3.42
CA ASN A 35 16.35 11.52 2.46
C ASN A 35 16.14 10.92 1.05
N LEU A 36 14.91 10.49 0.73
CA LEU A 36 14.60 9.88 -0.57
C LEU A 36 14.49 10.93 -1.69
N ASP A 37 14.10 12.16 -1.35
CA ASP A 37 14.08 13.28 -2.30
C ASP A 37 15.49 13.60 -2.82
N VAL A 38 16.49 13.65 -1.95
CA VAL A 38 17.89 13.86 -2.31
C VAL A 38 18.47 12.63 -2.99
N ALA A 39 18.26 11.45 -2.40
CA ALA A 39 18.85 10.20 -2.89
C ALA A 39 18.34 9.76 -4.27
N LEU A 40 17.22 10.30 -4.73
CA LEU A 40 16.61 10.01 -6.05
C LEU A 40 16.53 11.24 -6.95
N ALA A 41 17.11 12.38 -6.54
CA ALA A 41 16.99 13.66 -7.25
C ALA A 41 17.54 13.61 -8.68
N ASP A 42 18.51 12.75 -8.97
CA ASP A 42 19.09 12.54 -10.31
C ASP A 42 18.20 11.67 -11.22
N LEU A 43 17.25 10.93 -10.65
CA LEU A 43 16.41 9.97 -11.37
C LEU A 43 14.95 10.41 -11.48
N ILE A 44 14.40 11.08 -10.45
CA ILE A 44 12.97 11.36 -10.34
C ILE A 44 12.70 12.85 -10.09
N GLU A 45 11.63 13.34 -10.74
CA GLU A 45 10.86 14.51 -10.34
C GLU A 45 9.54 14.05 -9.70
N PHE A 46 9.37 14.32 -8.40
CA PHE A 46 8.16 13.96 -7.66
C PHE A 46 7.13 15.08 -7.71
N VAL A 47 5.88 14.74 -8.06
CA VAL A 47 4.74 15.67 -8.06
C VAL A 47 3.75 15.23 -7.00
N PHE A 48 3.78 15.87 -5.85
CA PHE A 48 2.88 15.58 -4.73
C PHE A 48 1.57 16.35 -4.88
N ILE A 49 0.45 15.63 -4.87
CA ILE A 49 -0.88 16.25 -4.87
C ILE A 49 -1.59 15.98 -3.55
N THR A 50 -2.51 16.88 -3.20
CA THR A 50 -3.36 16.76 -2.01
C THR A 50 -4.74 16.28 -2.43
N ALA A 51 -5.27 15.31 -1.67
CA ALA A 51 -6.62 14.78 -1.88
C ALA A 51 -7.67 15.90 -1.77
N PRO A 52 -8.81 15.77 -2.46
CA PRO A 52 -9.80 16.85 -2.50
C PRO A 52 -10.63 16.95 -1.21
N MET A 53 -10.68 15.90 -0.39
CA MET A 53 -11.53 15.87 0.80
C MET A 53 -10.72 16.21 2.06
N PRO A 54 -11.13 17.24 2.83
CA PRO A 54 -10.59 17.46 4.17
C PRO A 54 -10.78 16.22 5.06
N ALA A 55 -9.88 16.03 6.02
CA ALA A 55 -9.99 14.96 6.99
C ALA A 55 -11.34 15.04 7.73
N SER A 56 -12.14 13.99 7.63
CA SER A 56 -13.50 13.93 8.20
C SER A 56 -13.53 13.63 9.71
N GLY A 57 -12.38 13.34 10.33
CA GLY A 57 -12.32 12.89 11.71
C GLY A 57 -10.93 13.02 12.32
N PRO A 58 -10.70 12.35 13.48
CA PRO A 58 -9.50 12.54 14.27
C PRO A 58 -8.21 12.19 13.52
N ILE A 59 -7.22 13.07 13.60
CA ILE A 59 -5.92 12.84 12.98
C ILE A 59 -5.15 11.78 13.80
N PRO A 60 -4.50 10.80 13.17
CA PRO A 60 -3.65 9.85 13.88
C PRO A 60 -2.61 10.57 14.75
N ALA A 61 -2.40 10.08 15.98
CA ALA A 61 -1.56 10.77 16.97
C ALA A 61 -0.10 10.91 16.52
N ASP A 62 0.42 9.92 15.80
CA ASP A 62 1.75 9.95 15.19
C ASP A 62 1.87 10.97 14.07
N VAL A 63 0.79 11.20 13.31
CA VAL A 63 0.71 12.26 12.29
C VAL A 63 0.63 13.62 12.97
N ALA A 64 -0.35 13.84 13.84
CA ALA A 64 -0.60 15.12 14.50
C ALA A 64 0.57 15.57 15.40
N GLY A 65 1.31 14.62 15.99
CA GLY A 65 2.49 14.91 16.80
C GLY A 65 3.75 15.23 15.98
N THR A 66 3.74 15.02 14.66
CA THR A 66 4.94 15.16 13.81
C THR A 66 4.78 16.19 12.70
N PHE A 67 3.57 16.34 12.17
CA PHE A 67 3.28 17.13 10.98
C PHE A 67 2.15 18.11 11.26
N GLU A 68 2.29 19.33 10.75
CA GLU A 68 1.21 20.31 10.82
C GLU A 68 0.24 20.13 9.64
N GLY A 69 -1.04 20.39 9.87
CA GLY A 69 -2.08 20.36 8.85
C GLY A 69 -1.95 21.49 7.81
N PRO A 70 -2.91 21.63 6.89
CA PRO A 70 -4.19 20.91 6.83
C PRO A 70 -4.08 19.43 6.44
N TYR A 71 -5.07 18.64 6.86
CA TYR A 71 -5.14 17.20 6.65
C TYR A 71 -6.30 16.82 5.73
N TYR A 72 -6.08 15.82 4.90
CA TYR A 72 -6.98 15.36 3.86
C TYR A 72 -6.99 13.84 3.78
N GLU A 73 -8.03 13.29 3.18
CA GLU A 73 -8.17 11.85 2.92
C GLU A 73 -8.75 11.61 1.52
N TRP A 74 -8.41 10.47 0.91
CA TRP A 74 -8.91 10.11 -0.41
C TRP A 74 -10.32 9.52 -0.36
N PHE A 75 -10.59 8.81 0.73
CA PHE A 75 -11.89 8.26 1.03
C PHE A 75 -12.03 8.11 2.53
N THR A 76 -13.26 8.01 3.01
CA THR A 76 -13.51 7.86 4.43
C THR A 76 -13.17 6.45 4.91
N THR A 77 -12.69 6.41 6.14
CA THR A 77 -12.48 5.18 6.91
C THR A 77 -13.05 5.42 8.30
N GLU A 78 -13.93 4.54 8.73
CA GLU A 78 -14.63 4.64 10.01
C GLU A 78 -14.09 3.61 10.99
N LYS A 79 -14.35 3.81 12.28
CA LYS A 79 -14.08 2.75 13.26
C LYS A 79 -15.17 1.69 13.14
N ALA A 80 -14.78 0.42 13.19
CA ALA A 80 -15.70 -0.69 13.39
C ALA A 80 -16.53 -0.46 14.67
N GLN A 81 -17.71 -1.08 14.72
CA GLN A 81 -18.64 -0.96 15.86
C GLN A 81 -18.03 -1.47 17.17
N ASP A 82 -17.03 -2.35 17.12
CA ASP A 82 -16.27 -2.83 18.27
C ASP A 82 -15.15 -1.86 18.74
N GLY A 83 -14.92 -0.78 17.99
CA GLY A 83 -13.92 0.24 18.26
C GLY A 83 -12.47 -0.18 18.05
N GLN A 84 -12.21 -1.41 17.59
CA GLN A 84 -10.86 -1.99 17.50
C GLN A 84 -10.30 -2.01 16.08
N GLU A 85 -11.15 -2.14 15.06
CA GLU A 85 -10.69 -2.16 13.66
C GLU A 85 -11.10 -0.90 12.88
N LEU A 86 -10.31 -0.53 11.86
CA LEU A 86 -10.69 0.49 10.89
C LEU A 86 -11.42 -0.18 9.73
N VAL A 87 -12.63 0.30 9.42
CA VAL A 87 -13.45 -0.14 8.29
C VAL A 87 -13.31 0.89 7.17
N PHE A 88 -12.89 0.45 5.99
CA PHE A 88 -12.92 1.28 4.80
C PHE A 88 -14.37 1.40 4.31
N THR A 89 -15.01 2.53 4.58
CA THR A 89 -16.37 2.82 4.11
C THR A 89 -16.40 3.42 2.70
N TYR A 90 -15.24 3.88 2.22
CA TYR A 90 -15.00 4.31 0.83
C TYR A 90 -15.86 5.49 0.36
N HIS A 91 -16.49 6.26 1.26
CA HIS A 91 -17.15 7.49 0.83
C HIS A 91 -16.12 8.43 0.20
N HIS A 92 -16.54 9.14 -0.84
CA HIS A 92 -15.70 10.02 -1.67
C HIS A 92 -14.66 9.35 -2.56
N ILE A 93 -14.62 8.01 -2.64
CA ILE A 93 -13.62 7.33 -3.48
C ILE A 93 -13.78 7.65 -4.98
N LEU A 94 -15.00 7.88 -5.46
CA LEU A 94 -15.28 8.19 -6.86
C LEU A 94 -14.87 9.63 -7.21
N GLU A 95 -15.10 10.56 -6.30
CA GLU A 95 -14.67 11.95 -6.40
C GLU A 95 -13.15 12.04 -6.41
N SER A 96 -12.48 11.24 -5.57
CA SER A 96 -11.03 11.11 -5.60
C SER A 96 -10.51 10.42 -6.86
N GLU A 97 -11.18 9.38 -7.37
CA GLU A 97 -10.89 8.76 -8.68
C GLU A 97 -10.90 9.83 -9.78
N ALA A 98 -12.01 10.57 -9.90
CA ALA A 98 -12.17 11.62 -10.90
C ALA A 98 -11.12 12.73 -10.75
N PHE A 99 -10.85 13.17 -9.52
CA PHE A 99 -9.84 14.19 -9.23
C PHE A 99 -8.42 13.75 -9.63
N ILE A 100 -8.02 12.53 -9.28
CA ILE A 100 -6.70 12.00 -9.65
C ILE A 100 -6.58 11.88 -11.16
N MET A 101 -7.60 11.37 -11.85
CA MET A 101 -7.61 11.28 -13.31
C MET A 101 -7.49 12.67 -13.97
N ALA A 102 -8.15 13.69 -13.43
CA ALA A 102 -8.00 15.06 -13.90
C ALA A 102 -6.56 15.57 -13.69
N LYS A 103 -5.95 15.31 -12.53
CA LYS A 103 -4.55 15.69 -12.26
C LYS A 103 -3.52 14.95 -13.11
N ILE A 104 -3.78 13.69 -13.46
CA ILE A 104 -2.94 12.93 -14.40
C ILE A 104 -2.93 13.63 -15.77
N ARG A 105 -4.08 14.10 -16.24
CA ARG A 105 -4.22 14.82 -17.52
C ARG A 105 -3.61 16.22 -17.48
N GLU A 106 -3.87 16.96 -16.41
CA GLU A 106 -3.44 18.35 -16.23
C GLU A 106 -1.92 18.48 -16.05
N LEU A 107 -1.33 17.62 -15.20
CA LEU A 107 0.06 17.75 -14.76
C LEU A 107 1.01 16.78 -15.47
N GLY A 108 0.46 15.85 -16.25
CA GLY A 108 1.19 14.84 -17.00
C GLY A 108 2.05 15.41 -18.15
N PRO A 109 2.74 14.54 -18.90
CA PRO A 109 2.77 13.08 -18.76
C PRO A 109 3.55 12.64 -17.52
N PHE A 110 3.12 11.52 -16.93
CA PHE A 110 3.78 10.85 -15.81
C PHE A 110 4.35 9.51 -16.27
N ASP A 111 5.59 9.21 -15.87
CA ASP A 111 6.20 7.90 -16.11
C ASP A 111 5.76 6.86 -15.09
N GLY A 112 5.46 7.28 -13.87
CA GLY A 112 5.06 6.39 -12.80
C GLY A 112 4.15 7.06 -11.80
N ILE A 113 3.65 6.25 -10.88
CA ILE A 113 2.81 6.70 -9.78
C ILE A 113 3.33 6.13 -8.47
N CYS A 114 3.26 6.93 -7.41
CA CYS A 114 3.74 6.59 -6.09
C CYS A 114 2.60 6.84 -5.09
N GLY A 115 2.41 5.93 -4.14
CA GLY A 115 1.44 6.13 -3.08
C GLY A 115 1.87 5.54 -1.75
N PHE A 116 1.48 6.19 -0.67
CA PHE A 116 1.66 5.69 0.70
C PHE A 116 0.30 5.34 1.31
N SER A 117 0.17 4.14 1.88
CA SER A 117 -1.04 3.71 2.61
C SER A 117 -2.33 3.86 1.78
N GLN A 118 -3.27 4.70 2.21
CA GLN A 118 -4.49 5.04 1.48
C GLN A 118 -4.22 5.63 0.08
N GLY A 119 -3.22 6.50 -0.07
CA GLY A 119 -2.81 7.01 -1.38
C GLY A 119 -2.23 5.90 -2.27
N GLY A 120 -1.62 4.88 -1.65
CA GLY A 120 -1.22 3.65 -2.31
C GLY A 120 -2.37 2.82 -2.86
N ALA A 121 -3.48 2.75 -2.12
CA ALA A 121 -4.71 2.13 -2.61
C ALA A 121 -5.22 2.85 -3.86
N MET A 122 -5.33 4.18 -3.82
CA MET A 122 -5.73 4.99 -4.99
C MET A 122 -4.75 4.85 -6.16
N ALA A 123 -3.44 4.85 -5.90
CA ALA A 123 -2.43 4.68 -6.92
C ALA A 123 -2.54 3.31 -7.62
N SER A 124 -2.74 2.24 -6.84
CA SER A 124 -2.92 0.90 -7.40
C SER A 124 -4.20 0.78 -8.23
N ILE A 125 -5.30 1.43 -7.80
CA ILE A 125 -6.53 1.51 -8.59
C ILE A 125 -6.26 2.18 -9.94
N MET A 126 -5.57 3.33 -9.97
CA MET A 126 -5.29 4.04 -11.23
C MET A 126 -4.50 3.17 -12.21
N VAL A 127 -3.48 2.48 -11.72
CA VAL A 127 -2.65 1.60 -12.56
C VAL A 127 -3.45 0.39 -13.04
N ALA A 128 -4.23 -0.24 -12.16
CA ALA A 128 -5.05 -1.39 -12.50
C ALA A 128 -6.11 -1.03 -13.55
N LEU A 129 -6.84 0.08 -13.36
CA LEU A 129 -7.82 0.57 -14.32
C LEU A 129 -7.19 0.87 -15.69
N GLN A 130 -6.00 1.49 -15.70
CA GLN A 130 -5.29 1.80 -16.95
C GLN A 130 -4.84 0.54 -17.69
N ARG A 131 -4.33 -0.46 -16.96
CA ARG A 131 -3.87 -1.72 -17.56
C ARG A 131 -5.00 -2.61 -18.01
N ALA A 132 -6.14 -2.55 -17.31
CA ALA A 132 -7.36 -3.25 -17.70
C ALA A 132 -8.08 -2.59 -18.89
N GLY A 133 -7.67 -1.40 -19.34
CA GLY A 133 -8.36 -0.69 -20.42
C GLY A 133 -9.65 0.01 -20.00
N LEU A 134 -9.84 0.21 -18.69
CA LEU A 134 -11.09 0.71 -18.10
C LEU A 134 -11.09 2.24 -17.90
N ALA A 135 -9.91 2.86 -17.77
CA ALA A 135 -9.75 4.31 -17.67
C ALA A 135 -8.32 4.76 -18.04
N LEU A 136 -8.13 6.04 -18.38
CA LEU A 136 -6.81 6.65 -18.69
C LEU A 136 -6.11 6.14 -19.97
N GLN A 137 -6.88 5.73 -20.99
CA GLN A 137 -6.34 5.34 -22.31
C GLN A 137 -5.98 6.55 -23.18
N ASP A 138 -6.43 7.74 -22.78
CA ASP A 138 -6.16 9.02 -23.43
C ASP A 138 -4.82 9.66 -22.97
N VAL A 139 -4.10 9.01 -22.04
CA VAL A 139 -2.77 9.43 -21.57
C VAL A 139 -1.76 8.29 -21.72
N PRO A 140 -0.44 8.57 -21.79
CA PRO A 140 0.56 7.52 -21.84
C PRO A 140 0.46 6.55 -20.64
N PRO A 141 0.72 5.25 -20.86
CA PRO A 141 0.63 4.26 -19.80
C PRO A 141 1.74 4.44 -18.76
N PHE A 142 1.40 4.28 -17.47
CA PHE A 142 2.40 4.28 -16.39
C PHE A 142 3.41 3.15 -16.60
N LYS A 143 4.69 3.48 -16.69
CA LYS A 143 5.79 2.53 -16.82
C LYS A 143 6.00 1.73 -15.52
N PHE A 144 5.72 2.33 -14.36
CA PHE A 144 5.90 1.68 -13.07
C PHE A 144 5.03 2.26 -11.95
N ALA A 145 4.98 1.55 -10.82
CA ALA A 145 4.36 2.02 -9.59
C ALA A 145 5.26 1.81 -8.36
N LEU A 146 5.22 2.76 -7.42
CA LEU A 146 5.88 2.68 -6.11
C LEU A 146 4.84 2.68 -5.01
N PHE A 147 4.93 1.72 -4.09
CA PHE A 147 3.96 1.56 -3.01
C PHE A 147 4.68 1.51 -1.67
N PHE A 148 4.37 2.44 -0.78
CA PHE A 148 4.83 2.43 0.60
C PHE A 148 3.67 1.95 1.49
N GLY A 149 3.83 0.86 2.22
CA GLY A 149 2.81 0.36 3.17
C GLY A 149 1.36 0.39 2.63
N SER A 150 1.16 0.15 1.34
CA SER A 150 -0.10 0.42 0.63
C SER A 150 -1.10 -0.70 0.82
N VAL A 151 -2.39 -0.40 0.85
CA VAL A 151 -3.45 -1.41 1.05
C VAL A 151 -4.17 -1.75 -0.26
N LEU A 152 -4.57 -3.01 -0.40
CA LEU A 152 -5.44 -3.44 -1.50
C LEU A 152 -6.87 -2.93 -1.26
N THR A 153 -7.48 -2.36 -2.29
CA THR A 153 -8.89 -1.97 -2.23
C THR A 153 -9.81 -3.19 -2.23
N THR A 154 -10.87 -3.12 -1.44
CA THR A 154 -11.97 -4.10 -1.41
C THR A 154 -13.25 -3.55 -2.04
N HIS A 155 -13.22 -2.32 -2.57
CA HIS A 155 -14.41 -1.68 -3.13
C HIS A 155 -14.83 -2.37 -4.44
N PRO A 156 -16.08 -2.87 -4.57
CA PRO A 156 -16.51 -3.73 -5.67
C PRO A 156 -16.26 -3.17 -7.08
N ARG A 157 -16.38 -1.86 -7.27
CA ARG A 157 -16.11 -1.18 -8.55
C ARG A 157 -14.72 -1.49 -9.13
N TYR A 158 -13.72 -1.65 -8.27
CA TYR A 158 -12.32 -1.78 -8.70
C TYR A 158 -11.84 -3.22 -8.74
N LEU A 159 -12.53 -4.16 -8.07
CA LEU A 159 -12.15 -5.57 -8.07
C LEU A 159 -11.99 -6.17 -9.48
N PRO A 160 -12.83 -5.84 -10.49
CA PRO A 160 -12.63 -6.32 -11.85
C PRO A 160 -11.26 -5.94 -12.45
N ALA A 161 -10.69 -4.79 -12.08
CA ALA A 161 -9.39 -4.35 -12.58
C ALA A 161 -8.21 -5.17 -12.01
N PHE A 162 -8.44 -5.91 -10.91
CA PHE A 162 -7.49 -6.81 -10.27
C PHE A 162 -7.82 -8.30 -10.51
N LYS A 163 -8.73 -8.60 -11.45
CA LYS A 163 -9.08 -9.99 -11.79
C LYS A 163 -7.86 -10.79 -12.24
N GLU A 164 -7.03 -10.16 -13.07
CA GLU A 164 -5.70 -10.64 -13.44
C GLU A 164 -4.63 -9.83 -12.70
N ARG A 165 -3.42 -10.38 -12.62
CA ARG A 165 -2.29 -9.61 -12.07
C ARG A 165 -2.01 -8.40 -12.95
N VAL A 166 -1.78 -7.27 -12.31
CA VAL A 166 -1.48 -6.01 -12.98
C VAL A 166 -0.07 -6.10 -13.58
N ALA A 167 0.00 -6.15 -14.91
CA ALA A 167 1.23 -6.21 -15.69
C ALA A 167 1.95 -4.84 -15.77
N VAL A 168 2.32 -4.31 -14.60
CA VAL A 168 3.13 -3.09 -14.44
C VAL A 168 4.26 -3.37 -13.45
N PRO A 169 5.52 -3.09 -13.84
CA PRO A 169 6.64 -3.13 -12.90
C PRO A 169 6.31 -2.32 -11.64
N SER A 170 6.41 -2.96 -10.48
CA SER A 170 6.09 -2.31 -9.21
C SER A 170 7.13 -2.61 -8.15
N CYS A 171 7.40 -1.61 -7.31
CA CYS A 171 8.24 -1.75 -6.13
C CYS A 171 7.41 -1.45 -4.88
N HIS A 172 7.36 -2.41 -3.97
CA HIS A 172 6.59 -2.36 -2.73
C HIS A 172 7.55 -2.26 -1.55
N ILE A 173 7.48 -1.16 -0.80
CA ILE A 173 8.30 -0.86 0.36
C ILE A 173 7.43 -1.07 1.61
N ILE A 174 7.76 -2.08 2.42
CA ILE A 174 6.88 -2.56 3.49
C ILE A 174 7.64 -2.64 4.81
N GLY A 175 7.03 -2.10 5.87
CA GLY A 175 7.56 -2.17 7.22
C GLY A 175 7.26 -3.50 7.89
N HIS A 176 8.28 -4.14 8.48
CA HIS A 176 8.10 -5.41 9.20
C HIS A 176 7.19 -5.26 10.42
N LYS A 177 7.21 -4.08 11.05
CA LYS A 177 6.37 -3.69 12.21
C LYS A 177 5.14 -2.88 11.79
N ASP A 178 4.85 -2.81 10.50
CA ASP A 178 3.69 -2.08 9.99
C ASP A 178 2.41 -2.84 10.33
N TYR A 179 1.44 -2.15 10.94
CA TYR A 179 0.15 -2.76 11.30
C TYR A 179 -0.70 -3.10 10.06
N VAL A 180 -0.45 -2.46 8.90
CA VAL A 180 -1.10 -2.84 7.63
C VAL A 180 -0.27 -3.79 6.78
N LYS A 181 0.82 -4.36 7.31
CA LYS A 181 1.74 -5.24 6.56
C LYS A 181 1.03 -6.34 5.77
N GLU A 182 0.05 -7.02 6.38
CA GLU A 182 -0.68 -8.10 5.72
C GLU A 182 -1.54 -7.59 4.54
N HIS A 183 -2.12 -6.40 4.67
CA HIS A 183 -2.83 -5.74 3.56
C HIS A 183 -1.86 -5.31 2.44
N ALA A 184 -0.64 -4.89 2.78
CA ALA A 184 0.40 -4.59 1.81
C ALA A 184 0.89 -5.84 1.07
N ILE A 185 1.07 -6.96 1.78
CA ILE A 185 1.39 -8.25 1.17
C ILE A 185 0.25 -8.72 0.26
N ALA A 186 -1.01 -8.48 0.63
CA ALA A 186 -2.14 -8.77 -0.25
C ALA A 186 -2.07 -7.96 -1.56
N LEU A 187 -1.70 -6.68 -1.50
CA LEU A 187 -1.50 -5.86 -2.70
C LEU A 187 -0.36 -6.38 -3.58
N VAL A 188 0.78 -6.76 -2.99
CA VAL A 188 1.93 -7.34 -3.73
C VAL A 188 1.49 -8.49 -4.65
N ARG A 189 0.62 -9.38 -4.16
CA ARG A 189 0.15 -10.57 -4.89
C ARG A 189 -0.67 -10.25 -6.15
N ASN A 190 -1.11 -9.01 -6.31
CA ASN A 190 -1.90 -8.54 -7.44
C ASN A 190 -1.04 -7.91 -8.55
N PHE A 191 0.29 -7.88 -8.42
CA PHE A 191 1.19 -7.38 -9.46
C PHE A 191 2.03 -8.52 -10.06
N GLU A 192 2.41 -8.37 -11.33
CA GLU A 192 3.35 -9.28 -11.99
C GLU A 192 4.79 -8.95 -11.59
N ALA A 193 5.54 -9.98 -11.16
CA ALA A 193 6.95 -9.87 -10.76
C ALA A 193 7.31 -8.63 -9.91
N PRO A 194 6.60 -8.36 -8.80
CA PRO A 194 6.85 -7.18 -7.98
C PRO A 194 8.21 -7.27 -7.26
N ILE A 195 8.91 -6.14 -7.17
CA ILE A 195 10.04 -5.99 -6.25
C ILE A 195 9.49 -5.66 -4.87
N VAL A 196 10.01 -6.32 -3.83
CA VAL A 196 9.62 -6.05 -2.44
C VAL A 196 10.86 -5.66 -1.63
N ILE A 197 10.80 -4.51 -0.98
CA ILE A 197 11.82 -3.99 -0.06
C ILE A 197 11.22 -4.00 1.35
N MET A 198 11.75 -4.85 2.23
CA MET A 198 11.32 -4.94 3.62
C MET A 198 12.20 -4.06 4.51
N HIS A 199 11.62 -3.19 5.33
CA HIS A 199 12.37 -2.40 6.32
C HIS A 199 11.91 -2.69 7.76
N SER A 200 12.74 -2.38 8.76
CA SER A 200 12.48 -2.76 10.16
C SER A 200 11.50 -1.85 10.93
N ARG A 201 11.07 -0.75 10.31
CA ARG A 201 10.20 0.27 10.93
C ARG A 201 8.71 -0.08 10.76
N GLY A 202 7.84 0.73 11.38
CA GLY A 202 6.39 0.61 11.28
C GLY A 202 5.83 1.28 10.01
N HIS A 203 4.62 1.81 10.12
CA HIS A 203 3.88 2.45 9.02
C HIS A 203 4.42 3.85 8.67
N ILE A 204 5.50 3.92 7.88
CA ILE A 204 6.16 5.17 7.53
C ILE A 204 6.73 5.13 6.11
N VAL A 205 7.15 6.29 5.58
CA VAL A 205 8.17 6.36 4.52
C VAL A 205 9.54 6.19 5.17
N PRO A 206 10.26 5.08 4.96
CA PRO A 206 11.52 4.81 5.65
C PRO A 206 12.70 5.47 4.95
N PRO A 207 13.77 5.83 5.68
CA PRO A 207 15.08 5.97 5.05
C PRO A 207 15.48 4.61 4.47
N LEU A 208 15.82 4.59 3.18
CA LEU A 208 16.39 3.42 2.53
C LEU A 208 17.91 3.57 2.50
N LEU A 209 18.62 2.61 3.09
CA LEU A 209 20.07 2.60 3.19
C LEU A 209 20.63 1.43 2.38
N ARG A 210 21.86 1.59 1.89
CA ARG A 210 22.67 0.51 1.28
C ARG A 210 21.88 -0.29 0.24
N GLU A 211 21.73 -1.60 0.43
CA GLU A 211 21.10 -2.54 -0.49
C GLU A 211 19.68 -2.14 -0.89
N HIS A 212 18.87 -1.63 0.05
CA HIS A 212 17.50 -1.23 -0.25
C HIS A 212 17.45 -0.04 -1.19
N LEU A 213 18.31 0.97 -0.98
CA LEU A 213 18.40 2.11 -1.87
C LEU A 213 18.96 1.70 -3.24
N SER A 214 19.97 0.82 -3.27
CA SER A 214 20.53 0.30 -4.51
C SER A 214 19.49 -0.45 -5.35
N VAL A 215 18.65 -1.28 -4.73
CA VAL A 215 17.56 -1.99 -5.43
C VAL A 215 16.55 -1.01 -6.00
N LEU A 216 16.09 -0.03 -5.21
CA LEU A 216 15.15 0.98 -5.69
C LEU A 216 15.74 1.80 -6.85
N ARG A 217 17.01 2.21 -6.74
CA ARG A 217 17.70 2.95 -7.81
C ARG A 217 17.85 2.10 -9.07
N ALA A 218 18.25 0.84 -8.95
CA ALA A 218 18.39 -0.07 -10.08
C ALA A 218 17.05 -0.28 -10.80
N PHE A 219 15.96 -0.46 -10.05
CA PHE A 219 14.61 -0.52 -10.59
C PHE A 219 14.27 0.75 -11.39
N LEU A 220 14.49 1.92 -10.82
CA LEU A 220 14.17 3.20 -11.47
C LEU A 220 15.03 3.46 -12.72
N ILE A 221 16.31 3.11 -12.69
CA ILE A 221 17.19 3.19 -13.87
C ILE A 221 16.64 2.31 -14.98
N ALA A 222 16.28 1.06 -14.68
CA ALA A 222 15.67 0.18 -15.66
C ALA A 222 14.37 0.76 -16.24
N MET A 223 13.52 1.39 -15.40
CA MET A 223 12.28 2.02 -15.86
C MET A 223 12.49 3.27 -16.72
N ARG A 224 13.55 4.04 -16.46
CA ARG A 224 13.95 5.20 -17.28
C ARG A 224 14.40 4.76 -18.66
N ASP A 225 15.12 3.66 -18.71
CA ASP A 225 15.76 3.15 -19.93
C ASP A 225 14.85 2.17 -20.69
N LEU A 226 13.64 1.89 -20.19
CA LEU A 226 12.62 1.13 -20.93
C LEU A 226 12.30 1.84 -22.26
N PRO A 227 12.29 1.10 -23.38
CA PRO A 227 11.85 1.66 -24.65
C PRO A 227 10.40 2.13 -24.54
N PRO A 228 10.00 3.16 -25.31
CA PRO A 228 8.60 3.58 -25.37
C PRO A 228 7.73 2.35 -25.68
N GLN A 229 6.75 2.07 -24.83
CA GLN A 229 5.79 0.99 -25.10
C GLN A 229 5.11 1.32 -26.43
N GLN A 230 5.38 0.51 -27.48
CA GLN A 230 4.53 0.51 -28.66
C GLN A 230 3.14 0.16 -28.16
N ALA A 231 2.15 0.99 -28.49
CA ALA A 231 0.77 0.76 -28.10
C ALA A 231 0.29 -0.55 -28.72
N HIS A 232 0.48 -1.68 -28.03
CA HIS A 232 -0.29 -2.88 -28.28
C HIS A 232 -1.70 -2.59 -27.80
N VAL A 233 -2.47 -1.97 -28.70
CA VAL A 233 -3.93 -2.00 -28.64
C VAL A 233 -4.31 -3.46 -28.89
N GLN A 234 -4.32 -4.27 -27.84
CA GLN A 234 -5.16 -5.45 -27.86
C GLN A 234 -6.59 -4.93 -27.89
N GLU A 235 -7.28 -5.14 -29.01
CA GLU A 235 -8.72 -4.99 -29.14
C GLU A 235 -9.40 -5.88 -28.09
N ARG A 236 -9.53 -5.39 -26.85
CA ARG A 236 -10.41 -5.98 -25.84
C ARG A 236 -11.65 -5.09 -25.79
N GLN A 237 -12.80 -5.72 -26.05
CA GLN A 237 -14.11 -5.11 -26.07
C GLN A 237 -14.28 -4.16 -24.89
N GLN A 238 -14.59 -2.89 -25.19
CA GLN A 238 -14.84 -1.84 -24.20
C GLN A 238 -15.96 -2.27 -23.25
N GLN A 239 -15.60 -2.75 -22.06
CA GLN A 239 -16.52 -2.78 -20.92
C GLN A 239 -16.42 -1.42 -20.25
N GLN A 240 -17.26 -0.47 -20.68
CA GLN A 240 -17.44 0.78 -19.94
C GLN A 240 -18.06 0.44 -18.58
N LEU A 241 -17.45 0.95 -17.50
CA LEU A 241 -18.04 0.90 -16.17
C LEU A 241 -19.36 1.69 -16.20
N PRO A 242 -20.45 1.17 -15.61
CA PRO A 242 -21.74 1.86 -15.65
C PRO A 242 -21.63 3.24 -14.98
N ALA A 243 -22.09 4.27 -15.69
CA ALA A 243 -22.33 5.59 -15.14
C ALA A 243 -23.62 5.57 -14.31
N ALA A 244 -23.62 6.20 -13.14
CA ALA A 244 -24.85 6.45 -12.40
C ALA A 244 -25.72 7.42 -13.22
N ALA A 245 -26.82 6.92 -13.79
CA ALA A 245 -27.72 7.71 -14.63
C ALA A 245 -28.49 8.74 -13.79
N GLY A 246 -28.24 10.02 -14.05
CA GLY A 246 -29.11 11.12 -13.63
C GLY A 246 -30.11 11.44 -14.74
N GLY A 247 -31.41 11.31 -14.43
CA GLY A 247 -32.50 11.68 -15.32
C GLY A 247 -33.69 12.19 -14.52
N SER A 248 -34.01 13.47 -14.68
CA SER A 248 -35.14 14.16 -14.06
C SER A 248 -36.46 13.75 -14.72
N SER A 249 -37.37 13.11 -13.98
CA SER A 249 -38.82 13.23 -14.20
C SER A 249 -39.56 13.16 -12.87
N LYS A 250 -40.56 14.03 -12.70
CA LYS A 250 -41.47 14.04 -11.55
C LYS A 250 -42.34 12.79 -11.58
N LEU A 251 -42.26 11.96 -10.55
CA LEU A 251 -43.22 10.90 -10.22
C LEU A 251 -43.40 10.84 -8.69
N ASP A 252 -44.65 10.66 -8.27
CA ASP A 252 -45.14 10.62 -6.87
C ASP A 252 -44.45 9.53 -6.01
N PRO A 253 -44.46 9.68 -4.66
CA PRO A 253 -43.66 8.83 -3.78
C PRO A 253 -44.26 7.43 -3.64
N LEU A 254 -43.62 6.45 -4.25
CA LEU A 254 -43.73 5.04 -3.89
C LEU A 254 -42.43 4.65 -3.20
N ASP A 255 -42.54 4.00 -2.03
CA ASP A 255 -41.40 3.46 -1.29
C ASP A 255 -40.51 2.63 -2.23
N PRO A 256 -39.18 2.86 -2.24
CA PRO A 256 -38.28 2.09 -3.07
C PRO A 256 -38.26 0.63 -2.58
N PRO A 257 -38.35 -0.36 -3.49
CA PRO A 257 -38.16 -1.75 -3.10
C PRO A 257 -36.72 -1.94 -2.60
N GLN A 258 -36.58 -2.62 -1.46
CA GLN A 258 -35.31 -3.04 -0.87
C GLN A 258 -34.42 -3.68 -1.94
N PRO A 259 -33.20 -3.17 -2.18
CA PRO A 259 -32.40 -3.64 -3.29
C PRO A 259 -31.75 -5.00 -2.97
N ILE A 260 -31.86 -5.92 -3.93
CA ILE A 260 -31.55 -7.36 -3.83
C ILE A 260 -30.08 -7.66 -3.46
N TRP A 261 -29.19 -6.66 -3.51
CA TRP A 261 -27.75 -6.79 -3.21
C TRP A 261 -27.41 -6.90 -1.72
N GLU A 262 -28.31 -6.52 -0.79
CA GLU A 262 -28.03 -6.64 0.65
C GLU A 262 -27.85 -8.12 1.06
N THR A 263 -28.66 -9.01 0.50
CA THR A 263 -28.61 -10.46 0.77
C THR A 263 -27.34 -11.13 0.27
N GLU A 264 -26.85 -10.73 -0.91
CA GLU A 264 -25.61 -11.27 -1.49
C GLU A 264 -24.38 -10.71 -0.77
N ALA A 265 -24.40 -9.43 -0.39
CA ALA A 265 -23.35 -8.81 0.42
C ALA A 265 -23.25 -9.46 1.81
N GLU A 266 -24.38 -9.80 2.43
CA GLU A 266 -24.41 -10.50 3.73
C GLU A 266 -23.79 -11.90 3.65
N GLN A 267 -24.10 -12.65 2.58
CA GLN A 267 -23.52 -13.99 2.35
C GLN A 267 -22.01 -13.94 2.11
N VAL A 268 -21.53 -12.97 1.34
CA VAL A 268 -20.08 -12.77 1.11
C VAL A 268 -19.37 -12.34 2.39
N LYS A 269 -19.96 -11.44 3.19
CA LYS A 269 -19.42 -11.06 4.51
C LYS A 269 -19.31 -12.26 5.45
N GLN A 270 -20.33 -13.11 5.51
CA GLN A 270 -20.30 -14.33 6.34
C GLN A 270 -19.21 -15.31 5.89
N GLN A 271 -18.99 -15.48 4.59
CA GLN A 271 -17.91 -16.33 4.07
C GLN A 271 -16.51 -15.78 4.38
N ILE A 272 -16.33 -14.45 4.29
CA ILE A 272 -15.05 -13.80 4.61
C ILE A 272 -14.75 -13.92 6.11
N ASN A 273 -15.75 -13.65 6.96
CA ASN A 273 -15.61 -13.78 8.41
C ASN A 273 -15.29 -15.22 8.82
N GLY A 274 -15.94 -16.22 8.20
CA GLY A 274 -15.63 -17.63 8.46
C GLY A 274 -14.20 -18.01 8.10
N LYS A 275 -13.68 -17.51 6.97
CA LYS A 275 -12.27 -17.73 6.56
C LYS A 275 -11.29 -17.01 7.49
N GLN A 276 -11.58 -15.79 7.92
CA GLN A 276 -10.75 -15.07 8.89
C GLN A 276 -10.72 -15.76 10.25
N GLN A 277 -11.87 -16.23 10.74
CA GLN A 277 -11.96 -16.94 12.02
C GLN A 277 -11.18 -18.26 11.98
N GLN A 278 -11.25 -19.01 10.87
CA GLN A 278 -10.42 -20.21 10.67
C GLN A 278 -8.92 -19.89 10.63
N GLN A 279 -8.52 -18.78 9.99
CA GLN A 279 -7.12 -18.37 9.94
C GLN A 279 -6.60 -17.92 11.31
N GLN A 280 -7.40 -17.19 12.08
CA GLN A 280 -7.07 -16.79 13.46
C GLN A 280 -6.94 -18.01 14.39
N GLN A 281 -7.84 -18.98 14.27
CA GLN A 281 -7.75 -20.24 15.02
C GLN A 281 -6.50 -21.05 14.64
N ALA A 282 -6.16 -21.11 13.35
CA ALA A 282 -4.94 -21.78 12.89
C ALA A 282 -3.66 -21.05 13.36
N ALA A 283 -3.66 -19.72 13.39
CA ALA A 283 -2.55 -18.92 13.90
C ALA A 283 -2.37 -19.11 15.42
N ALA A 284 -3.45 -19.07 16.19
CA ALA A 284 -3.44 -19.31 17.63
C ALA A 284 -2.98 -20.74 17.98
N ALA A 285 -3.35 -21.74 17.16
CA ALA A 285 -2.87 -23.11 17.31
C ALA A 285 -1.36 -23.22 17.08
N ARG A 286 -0.83 -22.58 16.03
CA ARG A 286 0.62 -22.53 15.75
C ARG A 286 1.41 -21.80 16.83
N GLU A 287 0.86 -20.72 17.39
CA GLU A 287 1.50 -20.00 18.48
C GLU A 287 1.60 -20.86 19.75
N LYS A 288 0.54 -21.60 20.10
CA LYS A 288 0.58 -22.57 21.20
C LYS A 288 1.61 -23.67 20.97
N GLU A 289 1.73 -24.16 19.74
CA GLU A 289 2.73 -25.18 19.38
C GLU A 289 4.16 -24.64 19.51
N LEU A 290 4.41 -23.41 19.07
CA LEU A 290 5.71 -22.74 19.24
C LEU A 290 6.06 -22.52 20.71
N GLN A 291 5.10 -22.09 21.54
CA GLN A 291 5.29 -21.92 22.99
C GLN A 291 5.61 -23.26 23.67
N GLN A 292 4.95 -24.36 23.28
CA GLN A 292 5.27 -25.69 23.79
C GLN A 292 6.67 -26.14 23.38
N LEU A 293 7.07 -25.87 22.13
CA LEU A 293 8.40 -26.21 21.64
C LEU A 293 9.49 -25.42 22.39
N GLU A 294 9.26 -24.14 22.65
CA GLU A 294 10.18 -23.29 23.41
C GLU A 294 10.33 -23.76 24.86
N GLN A 295 9.22 -24.12 25.51
CA GLN A 295 9.24 -24.71 26.86
C GLN A 295 10.01 -26.03 26.90
N GLN A 296 9.81 -26.90 25.90
CA GLN A 296 10.56 -28.16 25.80
C GLN A 296 12.06 -27.91 25.61
N GLN A 297 12.44 -26.96 24.74
CA GLN A 297 13.84 -26.60 24.56
C GLN A 297 14.46 -26.02 25.82
N GLU A 298 13.72 -25.20 26.58
CA GLU A 298 14.22 -24.65 27.84
C GLU A 298 14.41 -25.74 28.90
N GLN A 299 13.47 -26.69 29.00
CA GLN A 299 13.61 -27.84 29.88
C GLN A 299 14.83 -28.69 29.50
N GLN A 300 15.06 -28.94 28.21
CA GLN A 300 16.26 -29.64 27.73
C GLN A 300 17.54 -28.88 28.07
N ARG A 301 17.58 -27.55 27.89
CA ARG A 301 18.73 -26.72 28.28
C ARG A 301 19.00 -26.80 29.78
N ARG A 302 17.96 -26.76 30.62
CA ARG A 302 18.08 -26.89 32.08
C ARG A 302 18.61 -28.27 32.47
N GLN A 303 18.10 -29.35 31.86
CA GLN A 303 18.60 -30.71 32.13
C GLN A 303 20.07 -30.87 31.73
N GLN A 304 20.45 -30.37 30.55
CA GLN A 304 21.84 -30.38 30.09
C GLN A 304 22.76 -29.56 31.02
N TYR A 305 22.30 -28.41 31.51
CA TYR A 305 23.03 -27.60 32.47
C TYR A 305 23.26 -28.35 33.78
N VAL A 306 22.21 -28.95 34.36
CA VAL A 306 22.31 -29.75 35.59
C VAL A 306 23.27 -30.95 35.39
N GLN A 307 23.20 -31.62 34.24
CA GLN A 307 24.10 -32.72 33.93
C GLN A 307 25.57 -32.26 33.82
N ARG A 308 25.83 -31.11 33.18
CA ARG A 308 27.18 -30.52 33.13
C ARG A 308 27.70 -30.10 34.51
N VAL A 309 26.86 -29.53 35.37
CA VAL A 309 27.26 -29.15 36.74
C VAL A 309 27.58 -30.40 37.57
N LYS A 310 26.76 -31.47 37.46
CA LYS A 310 27.04 -32.75 38.13
C LYS A 310 28.33 -33.42 37.66
N LEU A 311 28.65 -33.34 36.36
CA LEU A 311 29.87 -33.92 35.79
C LEU A 311 31.14 -33.09 36.05
N SER A 312 31.02 -31.77 36.24
CA SER A 312 32.18 -30.87 36.41
C SER A 312 32.51 -30.53 37.87
N GLY A 313 31.63 -30.82 38.83
CA GLY A 313 31.86 -30.60 40.26
C GLY A 313 32.07 -29.14 40.67
N LYS A 314 31.85 -28.17 39.77
CA LYS A 314 32.05 -26.74 40.02
C LYS A 314 30.83 -25.95 39.56
N ILE A 315 30.27 -25.13 40.45
CA ILE A 315 29.25 -24.13 40.12
C ILE A 315 29.98 -22.93 39.49
N PRO A 316 29.72 -22.53 38.24
CA PRO A 316 30.29 -21.32 37.66
C PRO A 316 29.51 -20.11 38.16
N GLY A 317 30.12 -19.27 38.99
CA GLY A 317 29.59 -17.97 39.39
C GLY A 317 29.69 -17.72 40.89
N GLY A 318 30.80 -17.10 41.30
CA GLY A 318 31.01 -16.68 42.68
C GLY A 318 30.06 -15.54 43.06
N TYR A 319 29.20 -15.80 44.04
CA TYR A 319 28.65 -14.79 44.94
C TYR A 319 28.80 -15.33 46.36
N GLN A 320 29.82 -14.84 47.06
CA GLN A 320 29.91 -14.99 48.52
C GLN A 320 29.00 -13.93 49.13
N ALA A 321 27.86 -14.34 49.70
CA ALA A 321 27.14 -13.53 50.66
C ALA A 321 27.93 -13.54 51.98
N LYS A 322 28.33 -12.36 52.46
CA LYS A 322 28.83 -12.18 53.83
C LYS A 322 27.65 -12.34 54.80
N LEU A 323 27.95 -13.03 55.90
CA LEU A 323 27.10 -13.44 57.02
C LEU A 323 26.23 -12.33 57.60
#